data_AF-A0A926IIR1-F1
#
_entry.id   AF-A0A926IIR1-F1
#
_cell.length_a   1.000
_cell.length_b   1.000
_cell.length_c   1.000
_cell.angle_alpha   90.00
_cell.angle_beta   90.00
_cell.angle_gamma   90.00
#
_symmetry.space_group_name_H-M   'P 1'
#
loop_
_entity.id
_entity.type
_entity.pdbx_description
1 polymer ?
#
loop_
_entity_poly.entity_id
_entity_poly.type
_entity_poly.pdbx_seq_one_letter_code
_entity_poly.pdbx_strand_id
1 'polypeptide(L)' 'MPLIRPISDLRNHFAEISKVIHETHEPIFLTKNGYGDMVVMSMESYEKKMFEIELYHRLMKGESLLDKNKK' A
#
# COMPACT_ATOMS: atom_id res chain seq x y z
N MET A 1 7.79 -4.38 -10.62
CA MET A 1 8.31 -5.36 -9.63
C MET A 1 8.48 -4.61 -8.32
N PRO A 2 7.97 -5.10 -7.18
CA PRO A 2 8.06 -4.38 -5.92
C PRO A 2 9.52 -4.18 -5.50
N LEU A 3 9.85 -2.99 -5.00
CA LEU A 3 11.18 -2.73 -4.46
C LEU A 3 11.29 -3.38 -3.07
N ILE A 4 12.23 -4.32 -2.93
CA ILE A 4 12.47 -5.07 -1.69
C ILE A 4 13.83 -4.67 -1.11
N ARG A 5 13.87 -4.30 0.17
CA ARG A 5 15.10 -3.91 0.88
C ARG A 5 15.19 -4.57 2.26
N PRO A 6 16.37 -4.72 2.85
CA PRO A 6 16.49 -5.13 4.25
C PRO A 6 16.04 -3.99 5.18
N ILE A 7 15.46 -4.32 6.34
CA ILE A 7 14.99 -3.33 7.31
C ILE A 7 16.12 -2.42 7.84
N SER A 8 17.36 -2.89 7.81
CA SER A 8 18.55 -2.10 8.14
C SER A 8 18.74 -0.89 7.23
N ASP A 9 18.22 -0.91 6.01
CA ASP A 9 18.33 0.22 5.07
C ASP A 9 17.53 1.43 5.53
N LEU A 10 16.49 1.27 6.36
CA LEU A 10 15.81 2.42 6.94
C LEU A 10 16.73 3.28 7.81
N ARG A 11 17.74 2.67 8.44
CA ARG A 11 18.71 3.41 9.26
C ARG A 11 19.72 4.16 8.38
N ASN A 12 20.23 3.48 7.35
CA ASN A 12 21.39 3.95 6.60
C ASN A 12 21.03 4.74 5.34
N HIS A 13 19.87 4.47 4.74
CA HIS A 13 19.44 4.97 3.44
C HIS A 13 18.07 5.66 3.51
N PHE A 14 17.69 6.19 4.67
CA PHE A 14 16.37 6.81 4.89
C PHE A 14 16.04 7.88 3.86
N ALA A 15 16.96 8.81 3.59
CA ALA A 15 16.71 9.94 2.69
C ALA A 15 16.42 9.48 1.26
N GLU A 16 17.17 8.48 0.77
CA GLU A 16 16.95 7.87 -0.55
C GLU A 16 15.61 7.12 -0.59
N ILE A 17 15.32 6.32 0.45
CA ILE A 17 14.07 5.58 0.58
C ILE A 17 12.87 6.53 0.58
N SER A 18 12.93 7.60 1.38
CA SER A 18 11.91 8.64 1.46
C SER A 18 11.70 9.30 0.09
N LYS A 19 12.79 9.69 -0.59
CA LYS A 19 12.73 10.26 -1.94
C LYS A 19 12.04 9.32 -2.92
N VAL A 20 12.44 8.04 -2.98
CA VAL A 20 11.84 7.06 -3.90
C VAL A 20 10.35 6.88 -3.62
N ILE A 21 9.95 6.78 -2.35
CA ILE A 21 8.55 6.63 -1.95
C ILE A 21 7.71 7.84 -2.42
N HIS A 22 8.23 9.06 -2.25
CA HIS A 22 7.53 10.28 -2.65
C HIS A 22 7.53 10.50 -4.17
N GLU A 23 8.57 10.08 -4.91
CA GLU A 23 8.61 10.22 -6.37
C GLU A 23 7.73 9.16 -7.05
N THR A 24 7.82 7.92 -6.62
CA THR A 24 7.12 6.80 -7.27
C THR A 24 5.69 6.63 -6.79
N HIS A 25 5.35 7.12 -5.59
CA HIS A 25 4.08 6.88 -4.91
C HIS A 25 3.79 5.38 -4.63
N GLU A 26 4.81 4.52 -4.80
CA GLU A 26 4.73 3.07 -4.64
C GLU A 26 5.30 2.63 -3.27
N PRO A 27 4.80 1.52 -2.69
CA PRO A 27 5.36 0.96 -1.48
C PRO A 27 6.72 0.29 -1.68
N ILE A 28 7.54 0.33 -0.63
CA ILE A 28 8.76 -0.47 -0.48
C ILE A 28 8.51 -1.57 0.54
N PHE A 29 8.90 -2.79 0.19
CA PHE A 29 8.80 -3.96 1.04
C PHE A 29 10.11 -4.17 1.79
N LEU A 30 10.02 -4.34 3.09
CA LEU A 30 11.17 -4.54 3.96
C LEU A 30 11.24 -5.97 4.44
N THR A 31 12.46 -6.50 4.44
CA THR A 31 12.77 -7.84 4.90
C THR A 31 13.63 -7.83 6.15
N LYS A 32 13.43 -8.83 6.99
CA LYS A 32 14.26 -9.13 8.16
C LYS A 32 14.71 -10.58 8.04
N ASN A 33 16.02 -10.81 7.98
CA ASN A 33 16.61 -12.14 7.80
C ASN A 33 16.06 -12.91 6.58
N GLY A 34 15.78 -12.21 5.48
CA GLY A 34 15.26 -12.81 4.24
C GLY A 34 13.73 -13.01 4.20
N TYR A 35 13.02 -12.74 5.30
CA TYR A 35 11.57 -12.84 5.36
C TYR A 35 10.92 -11.46 5.29
N GLY A 36 9.77 -11.35 4.62
CA GLY A 36 8.97 -10.12 4.61
C GLY A 36 8.53 -9.74 6.03
N ASP A 37 8.68 -8.46 6.37
CA ASP A 37 8.46 -7.95 7.73
C ASP A 37 7.52 -6.73 7.70
N MET A 38 7.81 -5.74 6.85
CA MET A 38 7.08 -4.46 6.83
C MET A 38 6.92 -3.91 5.42
N VAL A 39 5.92 -3.05 5.21
CA VAL A 39 5.77 -2.23 4.00
C VAL A 39 5.80 -0.76 4.41
N VAL A 40 6.54 0.07 3.68
CA VAL A 40 6.64 1.52 3.92
C VAL A 40 6.20 2.27 2.67
N MET A 41 5.39 3.30 2.85
CA MET A 41 4.92 4.21 1.80
C MET A 41 4.66 5.60 2.39
N SER A 42 4.40 6.59 1.53
CA SER A 42 4.03 7.93 1.97
C SER A 42 2.64 7.91 2.62
N MET A 43 2.40 8.86 3.52
CA MET A 43 1.07 9.02 4.13
C MET A 43 -0.01 9.26 3.07
N GLU A 44 0.28 10.08 2.06
CA GLU A 44 -0.63 10.35 0.95
C GLU A 44 -1.01 9.08 0.18
N SER A 45 -0.02 8.27 -0.22
CA SER A 45 -0.28 7.00 -0.92
C SER A 45 -1.07 6.02 -0.06
N TYR A 46 -0.82 5.99 1.25
CA TYR A 46 -1.56 5.17 2.19
C TYR A 46 -3.03 5.60 2.27
N GLU A 47 -3.29 6.89 2.52
CA GLU A 47 -4.64 7.43 2.63
C GLU A 47 -5.44 7.23 1.34
N LYS A 48 -4.81 7.48 0.18
CA LYS A 48 -5.42 7.24 -1.12
C LYS A 48 -5.83 5.77 -1.31
N LYS A 49 -4.94 4.82 -0.99
CA LYS A 49 -5.27 3.38 -1.08
C LYS A 49 -6.39 2.99 -0.13
N MET A 50 -6.39 3.52 1.10
CA MET A 50 -7.46 3.25 2.06
C MET A 50 -8.81 3.78 1.58
N PHE A 51 -8.83 4.98 0.98
CA PHE A 51 -10.02 5.54 0.37
C PHE A 51 -10.52 4.71 -0.81
N GLU A 52 -9.64 4.28 -1.71
CA GLU A 52 -9.99 3.39 -2.84
C GLU A 52 -10.62 2.08 -2.34
N ILE A 53 -10.02 1.44 -1.33
CA ILE A 53 -10.56 0.21 -0.71
C ILE A 53 -11.97 0.46 -0.16
N GLU A 54 -12.18 1.57 0.53
CA GLU A 54 -13.50 1.93 1.05
C GLU A 54 -14.52 2.13 -0.07
N LEU A 55 -14.13 2.84 -1.14
CA LEU A 55 -14.98 3.06 -2.30
C LEU A 55 -15.38 1.73 -2.95
N TYR A 56 -14.43 0.82 -3.19
CA TYR A 56 -14.72 -0.50 -3.74
C TYR A 56 -15.67 -1.30 -2.84
N HIS A 57 -15.49 -1.27 -1.53
CA HIS A 57 -16.42 -1.91 -0.60
C HIS A 57 -17.84 -1.34 -0.71
N ARG A 58 -17.98 -0.01 -0.84
CA ARG A 58 -19.29 0.63 -1.01
C ARG A 58 -19.96 0.23 -2.33
N LEU A 59 -19.19 0.20 -3.42
CA LEU A 59 -19.68 -0.21 -4.73
C LEU A 59 -20.16 -1.68 -4.73
N MET A 60 -19.34 -2.60 -4.22
CA MET A 60 -19.72 -4.03 -4.13
C MET A 60 -20.97 -4.26 -3.29
N LYS A 61 -21.12 -3.53 -2.18
CA LYS A 61 -22.35 -3.58 -1.38
C LYS A 61 -23.56 -3.10 -2.17
N GLY A 62 -23.42 -2.02 -2.93
CA GLY A 62 -24.47 -1.50 -3.82
C GLY A 62 -24.90 -2.52 -4.87
N GLU A 63 -23.95 -3.12 -5.59
CA GLU A 63 -24.21 -4.13 -6.61
C GLU A 63 -24.94 -5.37 -6.03
N SER A 64 -24.47 -5.87 -4.89
CA SER A 64 -25.12 -7.01 -4.22
C SER A 64 -26.57 -6.73 -3.80
N LEU A 65 -26.89 -5.49 -3.44
CA LEU A 65 -28.26 -5.09 -3.11
C LEU A 65 -29.15 -5.00 -4.35
N LEU A 66 -28.62 -4.54 -5.49
CA LEU A 66 -29.37 -4.49 -6.75
C LEU A 66 -29.71 -5.90 -7.25
N ASP A 67 -28.80 -6.86 -7.10
CA ASP A 67 -29.04 -8.26 -7.51
C ASP A 67 -30.10 -8.96 -6.64
N LYS A 68 -30.19 -8.61 -5.36
CA LYS A 68 -31.24 -9.13 -4.47
C LYS A 68 -32.63 -8.58 -4.79
N ASN A 69 -32.72 -7.34 -5.27
CA ASN A 69 -33.99 -6.71 -5.65
C ASN A 69 -34.49 -7.11 -7.05
N LYS A 70 -33.68 -7.86 -7.82
CA LYS A 70 -34.06 -8.42 -9.13
C LYS A 70 -34.58 -9.87 -9.04
N LYS A 71 -34.58 -10.48 -7.86
CA LYS A 71 -35.23 -11.78 -7.58
C LYS A 71 -36.53 -11.56 -6.83
#